data_AF-A0A1H6KUF5-F1
#
_entry.id   AF-A0A1H6KUF5-F1
#
_cell.length_a   1.000
_cell.length_b   1.000
_cell.length_c   1.000
_cell.angle_alpha   90.00
_cell.angle_beta   90.00
_cell.angle_gamma   90.00
#
_symmetry.space_group_name_H-M   'P 1'
#
loop_
_entity.id
_entity.type
_entity.pdbx_description
1 polymer ?
#
loop_
_entity_poly.entity_id
_entity_poly.type
_entity_poly.pdbx_seq_one_letter_code
_entity_poly.pdbx_strand_id
1 'polypeptide(L)' 'MAGGKKYGFSFSWKRALGVSGAKQSFARKTGVPTTRGGMERKIGNLFLDMLLKKRK' A
#
# COMPACT_ATOMS: atom_id res chain seq x y z
N MET A 1 -20.31 -10.17 -22.42
CA MET A 1 -19.12 -9.58 -21.78
C MET A 1 -18.07 -10.68 -21.63
N ALA A 2 -17.08 -10.71 -22.53
CA ALA A 2 -16.26 -11.90 -22.78
C ALA A 2 -15.40 -12.31 -21.57
N GLY A 3 -15.74 -13.46 -21.00
CA GLY A 3 -14.92 -14.18 -20.03
C GLY A 3 -13.74 -14.85 -20.72
N GLY A 4 -12.53 -14.45 -20.33
CA GLY A 4 -11.30 -15.18 -20.60
C GLY A 4 -10.60 -15.40 -19.27
N LYS A 5 -10.30 -16.67 -18.92
CA LYS A 5 -9.48 -17.02 -17.75
C LYS A 5 -8.08 -16.40 -17.93
N LYS A 6 -7.91 -15.18 -17.43
CA LYS A 6 -6.60 -14.55 -17.30
C LYS A 6 -5.92 -15.22 -16.12
N TYR A 7 -4.88 -16.01 -16.38
CA TYR A 7 -3.95 -16.44 -15.35
C TYR A 7 -3.61 -15.22 -14.49
N GLY A 8 -3.78 -15.32 -13.16
CA GLY A 8 -3.80 -14.20 -12.21
C GLY A 8 -2.48 -13.44 -12.04
N PHE A 9 -1.60 -13.49 -13.03
CA PHE A 9 -0.32 -12.84 -13.06
C PHE A 9 -0.31 -11.75 -14.14
N SER A 10 -0.35 -10.48 -13.72
CA SER A 10 -0.11 -9.35 -14.61
C SER A 10 1.40 -9.08 -14.68
N PHE A 11 2.01 -9.36 -15.83
CA PHE A 11 3.43 -9.06 -16.05
C PHE A 11 3.67 -7.55 -15.97
N SER A 12 4.72 -7.15 -15.24
CA SER A 12 5.09 -5.73 -15.11
C SER A 12 6.61 -5.58 -15.08
N TRP A 13 7.13 -4.77 -15.99
CA TRP A 13 8.55 -4.42 -16.07
C TRP A 13 9.09 -3.81 -14.78
N LYS A 14 8.27 -3.07 -14.02
CA LYS A 14 8.68 -2.51 -12.71
C LYS A 14 8.98 -3.59 -11.66
N ARG A 15 8.37 -4.78 -11.78
CA ARG A 15 8.68 -5.95 -10.95
C ARG A 15 9.92 -6.68 -11.46
N ALA A 16 10.04 -6.85 -12.78
CA ALA A 16 11.21 -7.47 -13.42
C ALA A 16 12.51 -6.70 -13.16
N LEU A 17 12.45 -5.36 -13.17
CA LEU A 17 13.56 -4.46 -12.84
C LEU A 17 13.82 -4.33 -11.32
N GLY A 18 13.09 -5.04 -10.46
CA GLY A 18 13.32 -5.06 -9.02
C GLY A 18 12.87 -3.82 -8.24
N VAL A 19 12.43 -2.74 -8.91
CA VAL A 19 11.99 -1.49 -8.27
C VAL A 19 10.85 -1.71 -7.27
N SER A 20 9.92 -2.61 -7.58
CA SER A 20 8.84 -2.99 -6.66
C SER A 20 9.35 -3.67 -5.39
N GLY A 21 10.34 -4.57 -5.50
CA GLY A 21 10.93 -5.29 -4.37
C GLY A 21 11.73 -4.38 -3.44
N ALA A 22 12.47 -3.41 -4.01
CA ALA A 22 13.20 -2.42 -3.23
C ALA A 22 12.28 -1.55 -2.37
N LYS A 23 11.19 -1.02 -2.96
CA LYS A 23 10.17 -0.25 -2.24
C LYS A 23 9.54 -1.07 -1.10
N GLN A 24 9.21 -2.33 -1.36
CA GLN A 24 8.61 -3.20 -0.37
C GLN A 24 9.58 -3.57 0.77
N SER A 25 10.86 -3.79 0.45
CA SER A 25 11.90 -4.04 1.45
C SER A 25 12.11 -2.82 2.35
N PHE A 26 12.14 -1.61 1.76
CA PHE A 26 12.21 -0.37 2.51
C PHE A 26 11.00 -0.17 3.43
N ALA A 27 9.78 -0.41 2.93
CA ALA A 27 8.56 -0.33 3.72
C ALA A 27 8.54 -1.33 4.89
N ARG A 28 9.05 -2.56 4.68
CA ARG A 28 9.17 -3.58 5.73
C ARG A 28 10.21 -3.22 6.79
N LYS A 29 11.34 -2.64 6.37
CA LYS A 29 12.42 -2.22 7.29
C LYS A 29 12.04 -1.00 8.13
N THR A 30 11.42 0.00 7.52
CA THR A 30 11.08 1.28 8.20
C THR A 30 9.70 1.26 8.85
N GLY A 31 8.83 0.31 8.49
CA GLY A 31 7.43 0.29 8.90
C GLY A 31 6.60 1.46 8.33
N VAL A 32 7.20 2.25 7.43
CA VAL A 32 6.53 3.38 6.77
C VAL A 32 5.88 2.87 5.49
N PRO A 33 4.54 3.01 5.33
CA PRO A 33 3.88 2.63 4.11
C PRO A 33 4.38 3.51 2.96
N THR A 34 5.00 2.90 1.96
CA THR A 34 5.45 3.60 0.74
C THR A 34 4.35 3.67 -0.33
N THR A 35 3.14 3.20 -0.01
CA THR A 35 1.97 3.23 -0.87
C THR A 35 1.06 4.37 -0.43
N ARG A 36 0.40 5.05 -1.38
CA ARG A 36 -0.54 6.15 -1.07
C ARG A 36 -1.63 5.69 -0.10
N GLY A 37 -2.33 4.61 -0.42
CA GLY A 37 -3.39 4.09 0.44
C GLY A 37 -2.93 3.64 1.83
N GLY A 38 -1.67 3.19 1.97
CA GLY A 38 -1.11 2.88 3.29
C GLY A 38 -0.81 4.13 4.10
N MET A 39 -0.31 5.19 3.47
CA MET A 39 -0.13 6.50 4.11
C MET A 39 -1.47 7.11 4.49
N GLU A 40 -2.46 7.08 3.60
CA GLU A 40 -3.82 7.60 3.83
C GLU A 40 -4.48 6.91 5.04
N ARG A 41 -4.34 5.59 5.19
CA ARG A 41 -4.82 4.87 6.39
C ARG A 41 -4.10 5.31 7.66
N LYS A 42 -2.78 5.50 7.60
CA LYS A 42 -1.99 5.90 8.77
C LYS A 42 -2.36 7.32 9.22
N ILE A 43 -2.46 8.25 8.27
CA ILE A 43 -2.87 9.64 8.52
C ILE A 43 -4.34 9.69 8.94
N GLY A 44 -5.22 8.96 8.27
CA GLY A 44 -6.64 8.86 8.61
C GLY A 44 -6.86 8.36 10.03
N ASN A 45 -6.16 7.28 10.44
CA ASN A 45 -6.21 6.80 11.82
C ASN A 45 -5.75 7.87 12.81
N LEU A 46 -4.64 8.58 12.54
CA LEU A 46 -4.15 9.67 13.41
C LEU A 46 -5.17 10.82 13.51
N PHE A 47 -5.80 11.18 12.38
CA PHE A 47 -6.78 12.25 12.32
C PHE A 47 -8.06 11.86 13.07
N LEU A 48 -8.52 10.63 12.91
CA LEU A 48 -9.66 10.07 13.64
C LEU A 48 -9.36 9.98 15.14
N ASP A 49 -8.18 9.49 15.53
CA ASP A 49 -7.76 9.45 16.93
C ASP A 49 -7.78 10.87 17.51
N MET A 50 -7.16 11.85 16.84
CA MET A 50 -7.13 13.23 17.30
C MET A 50 -8.53 13.86 17.43
N LEU A 51 -9.43 13.57 16.49
CA LEU A 51 -10.79 14.11 16.46
C LEU A 51 -11.70 13.43 17.51
N LEU A 52 -11.68 12.10 17.60
CA LEU A 52 -12.56 11.29 18.45
C LEU A 52 -12.06 11.16 19.90
N LYS A 53 -10.75 11.26 20.14
CA LYS A 53 -10.15 11.16 21.48
C LYS A 53 -10.57 12.30 22.43
N LYS A 54 -11.24 13.33 21.91
CA LYS A 54 -11.83 14.41 22.73
C LYS A 54 -13.16 14.03 23.41
N ARG A 55 -13.61 12.77 23.33
CA ARG A 55 -14.91 12.31 23.84
C ARG A 55 -14.83 11.17 24.86
N LYS A 56 -13.76 11.12 25.65
CA LYS A 56 -13.74 10.44 26.96
C LYS A 56 -13.20 11.38 28.03
#